data_AF-A0A7K3XLR3-F1
#
_entry.id   AF-A0A7K3XLR3-F1
#
_cell.length_a   1.000
_cell.length_b   1.000
_cell.length_c   1.000
_cell.angle_alpha   90.00
_cell.angle_beta   90.00
_cell.angle_gamma   90.00
#
_symmetry.space_group_name_H-M   'P 1'
#
loop_
_entity.id
_entity.type
_entity.pdbx_description
1 polymer ?
#
loop_
_entity_poly.entity_id
_entity_poly.type
_entity_poly.pdbx_seq_one_letter_code
_entity_poly.pdbx_strand_id
1 'polypeptide(L)'
;PRPGGKVTSNNRNTNIRWDYNIYPTAQDVFKGEHDIVADPKFIDIQLDVTKGNFKLAKGSAGINSGSNDVAQPTDIDGKKRPASGRDRGAFEQ
;
A
#
# COMPACT_ATOMS: atom_id res chain seq x y z
N PRO A 1 0.70 -14.01 2.71
CA PRO A 1 1.52 -14.80 1.75
C PRO A 1 2.61 -15.57 2.50
N ARG A 2 2.92 -16.81 2.09
CA ARG A 2 4.09 -17.53 2.62
C ARG A 2 5.39 -16.78 2.25
N PRO A 3 6.48 -16.89 3.02
CA PRO A 3 7.78 -16.40 2.59
C PRO A 3 8.10 -16.89 1.17
N GLY A 4 8.43 -15.96 0.26
CA GLY A 4 8.70 -16.24 -1.16
C GLY A 4 7.47 -16.50 -2.05
N GLY A 5 6.25 -16.35 -1.53
CA GLY A 5 5.03 -16.45 -2.33
C GLY A 5 4.85 -15.24 -3.25
N LYS A 6 4.42 -15.47 -4.50
CA LYS A 6 4.05 -14.40 -5.43
C LYS A 6 2.87 -13.60 -4.85
N VAL A 7 2.97 -12.27 -4.85
CA VAL A 7 1.93 -11.36 -4.32
C VAL A 7 0.92 -10.99 -5.42
N THR A 8 1.30 -11.13 -6.69
CA THR A 8 0.44 -10.90 -7.86
C THR A 8 0.20 -12.21 -8.64
N SER A 9 -0.96 -12.30 -9.31
CA SER A 9 -1.31 -13.40 -10.22
C SER A 9 -2.16 -12.87 -11.38
N ASN A 10 -2.21 -13.58 -12.51
CA ASN A 10 -3.01 -13.25 -13.70
C ASN A 10 -4.26 -14.12 -13.87
N ASN A 11 -4.67 -14.83 -12.81
CA ASN A 11 -5.84 -15.68 -12.86
C ASN A 11 -7.12 -14.84 -12.93
N ARG A 12 -7.79 -14.83 -14.09
CA ARG A 12 -9.06 -14.12 -14.35
C ARG A 12 -9.02 -12.59 -14.12
N ASN A 13 -7.84 -11.98 -14.14
CA ASN A 13 -7.70 -10.53 -14.03
C ASN A 13 -7.93 -9.87 -15.40
N THR A 14 -9.17 -9.60 -15.75
CA THR A 14 -9.55 -8.88 -16.98
C THR A 14 -9.92 -7.43 -16.66
N ASN A 15 -9.45 -6.47 -17.46
CA ASN A 15 -9.75 -5.04 -17.33
C ASN A 15 -9.36 -4.41 -15.98
N ILE A 16 -8.22 -4.81 -15.41
CA ILE A 16 -7.69 -4.25 -14.16
C ILE A 16 -6.40 -3.48 -14.44
N ARG A 17 -6.30 -2.25 -13.93
CA ARG A 17 -5.04 -1.50 -13.83
C ARG A 17 -4.51 -1.60 -12.40
N TRP A 18 -3.32 -2.18 -12.26
CA TRP A 18 -2.55 -2.16 -11.02
C TRP A 18 -1.56 -1.02 -11.12
N ASP A 19 -1.65 -0.03 -10.23
CA ASP A 19 -0.70 1.07 -10.17
C ASP A 19 -0.69 1.68 -8.76
N TYR A 20 0.38 2.39 -8.42
CA TYR A 20 0.58 3.03 -7.12
C TYR A 20 0.56 2.05 -5.91
N ASN A 21 1.01 0.81 -6.09
CA ASN A 21 1.15 -0.17 -5.01
C ASN A 21 2.54 -0.13 -4.37
N ILE A 22 2.65 -0.51 -3.10
CA ILE A 22 3.95 -0.76 -2.45
C ILE A 22 4.07 -2.26 -2.16
N TYR A 23 5.15 -2.86 -2.65
CA TYR A 23 5.44 -4.28 -2.46
C TYR A 23 6.76 -4.45 -1.69
N PRO A 24 6.83 -5.37 -0.71
CA PRO A 24 8.09 -5.68 -0.02
C PRO A 24 9.06 -6.47 -0.90
N THR A 25 8.64 -6.93 -2.07
CA THR A 25 9.45 -7.71 -3.02
C THR A 25 8.98 -7.41 -4.44
N ALA A 26 9.90 -7.51 -5.42
CA ALA A 26 9.58 -7.31 -6.83
C ALA A 26 8.45 -8.25 -7.30
N GLN A 27 7.62 -7.75 -8.23
CA GLN A 27 6.50 -8.48 -8.82
C GLN A 27 6.79 -8.74 -10.30
N ASP A 28 6.54 -9.97 -10.75
CA ASP A 28 6.82 -10.40 -12.13
C ASP A 28 5.57 -10.49 -13.01
N VAL A 29 4.37 -10.49 -12.40
CA VAL A 29 3.11 -10.76 -13.13
C VAL A 29 2.35 -9.48 -13.43
N PHE A 30 2.14 -8.63 -12.42
CA PHE A 30 1.59 -7.30 -12.60
C PHE A 30 2.49 -6.29 -11.92
N LYS A 31 2.84 -5.26 -12.67
CA LYS A 31 3.60 -4.10 -12.20
C LYS A 31 3.04 -2.85 -12.89
N GLY A 32 2.56 -1.93 -12.08
CA GLY A 32 2.24 -0.57 -12.49
C GLY A 32 3.50 0.29 -12.65
N GLU A 33 3.39 1.32 -13.46
CA GLU A 33 4.47 2.28 -13.72
C GLU A 33 4.96 2.97 -12.43
N HIS A 34 4.04 3.24 -11.49
CA HIS A 34 4.31 3.93 -10.24
C HIS A 34 4.39 2.98 -9.04
N ASP A 35 4.46 1.66 -9.24
CA ASP A 35 4.65 0.72 -8.15
C ASP A 35 6.03 0.88 -7.50
N ILE A 36 6.08 0.75 -6.18
CA ILE A 36 7.31 0.86 -5.38
C ILE A 36 7.65 -0.51 -4.81
N VAL A 37 8.92 -0.92 -4.94
CA VAL A 37 9.46 -2.09 -4.25
C VAL A 37 10.30 -1.61 -3.07
N ALA A 38 9.74 -1.67 -1.87
CA ALA A 38 10.39 -1.23 -0.64
C ALA A 38 9.72 -1.87 0.58
N ASP A 39 10.44 -1.94 1.69
CA ASP A 39 9.82 -2.17 3.00
C ASP A 39 8.84 -1.03 3.30
N PRO A 40 7.53 -1.31 3.54
CA PRO A 40 6.56 -0.30 3.94
C PRO A 40 6.88 0.37 5.27
N LYS A 41 7.71 -0.24 6.12
CA LYS A 41 8.09 0.26 7.45
C LYS A 41 6.86 0.58 8.31
N PHE A 42 6.05 -0.42 8.65
CA PHE A 42 4.96 -0.23 9.61
C PHE A 42 5.49 0.05 11.02
N ILE A 43 4.72 0.79 11.84
CA ILE A 43 5.13 1.16 13.21
C ILE A 43 5.22 -0.08 14.12
N ASP A 44 4.22 -0.95 14.12
CA ASP A 44 4.21 -2.18 14.92
C ASP A 44 3.40 -3.29 14.23
N ILE A 45 4.08 -4.33 13.76
CA ILE A 45 3.45 -5.44 13.03
C ILE A 45 3.16 -6.56 14.02
N GLN A 46 1.88 -6.82 14.29
CA GLN A 46 1.43 -7.84 15.22
C GLN A 46 0.51 -8.85 14.53
N LEU A 47 0.51 -10.10 15.01
CA LEU A 47 -0.44 -11.13 14.57
C LEU A 47 -1.84 -10.88 15.14
N ASP A 48 -1.91 -10.33 16.35
CA ASP A 48 -3.15 -9.84 16.94
C ASP A 48 -3.48 -8.48 16.33
N VAL A 49 -4.40 -8.48 15.37
CA VAL A 49 -4.83 -7.28 14.63
C VAL A 49 -5.42 -6.20 15.52
N THR A 50 -5.83 -6.52 16.75
CA THR A 50 -6.35 -5.54 17.71
C THR A 50 -5.25 -4.75 18.42
N LYS A 51 -3.99 -5.17 18.30
CA LYS A 51 -2.84 -4.57 18.99
C LYS A 51 -1.80 -3.96 18.06
N GLY A 52 -1.77 -4.37 16.79
CA GLY A 52 -0.81 -3.86 15.81
C GLY A 52 -1.07 -2.40 15.43
N ASN A 53 -0.01 -1.71 15.03
CA ASN A 53 -0.06 -0.39 14.42
C ASN A 53 0.49 -0.44 12.99
N PHE A 54 -0.43 -0.59 12.03
CA PHE A 54 -0.13 -0.70 10.61
C PHE A 54 -0.04 0.66 9.89
N LYS A 55 0.11 1.76 10.65
CA LYS A 55 0.49 3.06 10.10
C LYS A 55 1.95 3.03 9.64
N LEU A 56 2.29 3.89 8.67
CA LEU A 56 3.63 3.98 8.14
C LEU A 56 4.53 4.75 9.11
N ALA A 57 5.70 4.19 9.43
CA ALA A 57 6.72 4.88 10.19
C ALA A 57 7.41 5.96 9.34
N LYS A 58 8.04 6.92 10.03
CA LYS A 58 8.82 7.98 9.39
C LYS A 58 9.88 7.39 8.44
N GLY A 59 9.95 7.92 7.22
CA GLY A 59 10.87 7.45 6.19
C GLY A 59 10.43 6.20 5.44
N SER A 60 9.15 5.80 5.56
CA SER A 60 8.51 4.90 4.61
C SER A 60 8.42 5.54 3.22
N ALA A 61 8.67 4.74 2.18
CA ALA A 61 8.46 5.17 0.79
C ALA A 61 6.97 5.29 0.43
N GLY A 62 6.07 4.78 1.28
CA GLY A 62 4.63 4.89 1.09
C GLY A 62 4.07 6.28 1.42
N ILE A 63 4.81 7.10 2.17
CA ILE A 63 4.34 8.42 2.60
C ILE A 63 4.24 9.40 1.41
N ASN A 64 3.12 10.12 1.30
CA ASN A 64 2.84 11.10 0.24
C ASN A 64 3.02 10.59 -1.21
N SER A 65 2.91 9.28 -1.43
CA SER A 65 3.27 8.63 -2.70
C SER A 65 2.09 7.98 -3.44
N GLY A 66 0.88 8.13 -2.91
CA GLY A 66 -0.35 7.52 -3.40
C GLY A 66 -0.99 8.27 -4.57
N SER A 67 -1.89 7.58 -5.28
CA SER A 67 -2.62 8.12 -6.43
C SER A 67 -3.74 9.09 -6.01
N ASN A 68 -4.07 10.01 -6.92
CA ASN A 68 -5.25 10.87 -6.80
C ASN A 68 -6.48 10.33 -7.55
N ASP A 69 -6.32 9.30 -8.39
CA ASP A 69 -7.32 8.84 -9.37
C ASP A 69 -8.60 8.30 -8.71
N VAL A 70 -8.47 7.66 -7.55
CA VAL A 70 -9.61 7.15 -6.75
C VAL A 70 -9.51 7.72 -5.35
N ALA A 71 -9.99 8.96 -5.21
CA ALA A 71 -9.88 9.73 -3.99
C ALA A 71 -10.81 9.24 -2.89
N GLN A 72 -10.26 8.52 -1.91
CA GLN A 72 -10.94 8.32 -0.63
C GLN A 72 -10.81 9.61 0.21
N PRO A 73 -11.91 10.18 0.72
CA PRO A 73 -11.88 11.43 1.47
C PRO A 73 -11.25 11.27 2.86
N THR A 74 -11.34 10.07 3.43
CA THR A 74 -10.80 9.73 4.75
C THR A 74 -10.06 8.39 4.71
N ASP A 75 -9.17 8.18 5.67
CA ASP A 75 -8.54 6.90 5.94
C ASP A 75 -9.42 6.00 6.82
N ILE A 76 -8.91 4.83 7.20
CA ILE A 76 -9.64 3.84 8.00
C ILE A 76 -9.95 4.31 9.45
N ASP A 77 -9.19 5.28 9.98
CA ASP A 77 -9.44 5.90 11.28
C ASP A 77 -10.36 7.13 11.17
N GLY A 78 -10.85 7.45 9.96
CA GLY A 78 -11.67 8.62 9.69
C GLY A 78 -10.86 9.93 9.54
N LYS A 79 -9.53 9.85 9.48
CA LYS A 79 -8.69 11.03 9.27
C LYS A 79 -8.79 11.49 7.81
N LYS A 80 -8.94 12.81 7.61
CA LYS A 80 -9.03 13.41 6.28
C LYS A 80 -7.74 13.18 5.48
N ARG A 81 -7.89 12.70 4.25
CA ARG A 81 -6.77 12.58 3.30
C ARG A 81 -6.56 13.89 2.54
N PRO A 82 -5.31 14.26 2.22
CA PRO A 82 -5.02 15.45 1.44
C PRO A 82 -5.54 15.31 0.00
N ALA A 83 -5.67 16.44 -0.69
CA ALA A 83 -6.08 16.48 -2.09
C ALA A 83 -5.03 15.87 -3.02
N SER A 84 -3.76 15.99 -2.65
CA SER A 84 -2.60 15.40 -3.32
C SER A 84 -1.58 14.91 -2.30
N GLY A 85 -0.72 13.98 -2.71
CA GLY A 85 0.32 13.44 -1.83
C GLY A 85 -0.29 12.62 -0.69
N ARG A 86 -1.14 11.64 -1.01
CA ARG A 86 -1.72 10.74 0.00
C ARG A 86 -0.73 9.64 0.36
N ASP A 87 -0.86 9.09 1.54
CA ASP A 87 -0.13 7.88 1.90
C ASP A 87 -0.70 6.63 1.20
N ARG A 88 0.19 5.74 0.74
CA ARG A 88 -0.20 4.40 0.29
C ARG A 88 -0.60 3.54 1.48
N GLY A 89 -1.68 2.78 1.33
CA GLY A 89 -2.21 1.91 2.38
C GLY A 89 -3.44 2.49 3.06
N ALA A 90 -3.87 1.87 4.16
CA ALA A 90 -5.16 2.14 4.79
C ALA A 90 -5.19 3.42 5.65
N PHE A 91 -4.04 3.89 6.11
CA PHE A 91 -3.91 4.99 7.08
C PHE A 91 -3.15 6.19 6.49
N GLU A 92 -3.44 7.37 7.02
CA GLU A 92 -2.74 8.63 6.69
C GLU A 92 -1.94 9.15 7.91
N GLN A 93 -0.66 9.51 7.72
CA GLN A 93 0.25 9.98 8.78
C GLN A 93 -0.02 11.40 9.25
#